data_AF-A0A1H5RHC3-F1
#
_entry.id   AF-A0A1H5RHC3-F1
#
_cell.length_a   1.000
_cell.length_b   1.000
_cell.length_c   1.000
_cell.angle_alpha   90.00
_cell.angle_beta   90.00
_cell.angle_gamma   90.00
#
_symmetry.space_group_name_H-M   'P 1'
#
loop_
_entity.id
_entity.type
_entity.pdbx_description
1 polymer ?
#
loop_
_entity_poly.entity_id
_entity_poly.type
_entity_poly.pdbx_seq_one_letter_code
_entity_poly.pdbx_strand_id
1 'polypeptide(L)'
;MDVHDELVPRSVAELGADPAWTVTRTGTTGQWLTAERVLERDGHSRLIGLTPIRPGAVALMLWVGGEVVEHLRTTEAEACAMAYRWAAEFFAGNR
;
A
#
# COMPACT_ATOMS: atom_id res chain seq x y z
N MET A 1 -1.44 21.79 -19.66
CA MET A 1 -1.93 21.62 -18.27
C MET A 1 -2.49 20.22 -18.24
N ASP A 2 -1.61 19.24 -18.03
CA ASP A 2 -2.03 17.84 -17.92
C ASP A 2 -2.70 17.66 -16.57
N VAL A 3 -4.02 17.48 -16.62
CA VAL A 3 -4.77 16.92 -15.51
C VAL A 3 -4.35 15.45 -15.44
N HIS A 4 -3.34 15.14 -14.62
CA HIS A 4 -3.16 13.76 -14.18
C HIS A 4 -4.40 13.41 -13.36
N ASP A 5 -5.39 12.82 -14.04
CA ASP A 5 -6.36 11.95 -13.40
C ASP A 5 -5.50 10.89 -12.69
N GLU A 6 -5.25 11.08 -11.39
CA GLU A 6 -4.43 10.17 -10.60
C GLU A 6 -5.11 8.80 -10.65
N LEU A 7 -4.64 7.96 -11.57
CA LEU A 7 -5.18 6.62 -11.76
C LEU A 7 -4.99 5.84 -10.47
N VAL A 8 -6.07 5.68 -9.72
CA VAL A 8 -6.09 4.92 -8.47
C VAL A 8 -5.59 3.49 -8.75
N PRO A 9 -4.49 3.05 -8.12
CA PRO A 9 -3.92 1.74 -8.35
C PRO A 9 -4.89 0.61 -8.01
N ARG A 10 -4.93 -0.41 -8.86
CA ARG A 10 -5.77 -1.62 -8.73
C ARG A 10 -4.94 -2.90 -8.66
N SER A 11 -3.62 -2.80 -8.68
CA SER A 11 -2.72 -3.93 -8.52
C SER A 11 -1.43 -3.55 -7.82
N VAL A 12 -0.76 -4.55 -7.24
CA VAL A 12 0.58 -4.36 -6.63
C VAL A 12 1.62 -3.99 -7.69
N ALA A 13 1.41 -4.40 -8.94
CA ALA A 13 2.27 -3.97 -10.05
C ALA A 13 2.15 -2.47 -10.32
N GLU A 14 0.94 -1.91 -10.25
CA GLU A 14 0.68 -0.48 -10.39
C GLU A 14 1.22 0.31 -9.18
N LEU A 15 1.07 -0.21 -7.95
CA LEU A 15 1.72 0.40 -6.78
C LEU A 15 3.25 0.41 -6.93
N GLY A 16 3.83 -0.70 -7.36
CA GLY A 16 5.28 -0.84 -7.55
C GLY A 16 5.87 0.00 -8.69
N ALA A 17 5.04 0.69 -9.48
CA ALA A 17 5.52 1.69 -10.44
C ALA A 17 5.91 3.01 -9.73
N ASP A 18 5.40 3.26 -8.52
CA ASP A 18 5.82 4.35 -7.65
C ASP A 18 7.01 3.88 -6.78
N PRO A 19 8.19 4.52 -6.88
CA PRO A 19 9.40 4.12 -6.15
C PRO A 19 9.28 4.30 -4.63
N ALA A 20 8.24 4.99 -4.12
CA ALA A 20 7.93 5.02 -2.69
C ALA A 20 7.42 3.67 -2.17
N TRP A 21 7.01 2.75 -3.05
CA TRP A 21 6.61 1.39 -2.70
C TRP A 21 7.77 0.41 -2.85
N THR A 22 7.99 -0.39 -1.82
CA THR A 22 8.88 -1.54 -1.85
C THR A 22 8.04 -2.80 -2.06
N VAL A 23 8.21 -3.45 -3.22
CA VAL A 23 7.53 -4.73 -3.54
C VAL A 23 8.53 -5.87 -3.47
N THR A 24 8.36 -6.76 -2.48
CA THR A 24 9.18 -7.98 -2.36
C THR A 24 8.55 -9.08 -3.21
N ARG A 25 9.36 -9.83 -3.96
CA ARG A 25 8.91 -10.93 -4.83
C ARG A 25 9.67 -12.23 -4.59
N THR A 26 9.04 -13.37 -4.85
CA THR A 26 9.72 -14.67 -4.90
C THR A 26 10.60 -14.76 -6.14
N GLY A 27 11.82 -15.27 -6.00
CA GLY A 27 12.74 -15.43 -7.13
C GLY A 27 12.32 -16.52 -8.13
N THR A 28 11.44 -17.44 -7.73
CA THR A 28 11.07 -18.62 -8.52
C THR A 28 9.84 -18.39 -9.39
N THR A 29 8.82 -17.67 -8.88
CA THR A 29 7.55 -17.45 -9.59
C THR A 29 7.29 -15.98 -9.92
N GLY A 30 8.10 -15.05 -9.41
CA GLY A 30 7.88 -13.61 -9.55
C GLY A 30 6.66 -13.09 -8.80
N GLN A 31 5.99 -13.96 -8.02
CA GLN A 31 4.85 -13.59 -7.19
C GLN A 31 5.31 -12.65 -6.08
N TRP A 32 4.53 -11.61 -5.82
CA TRP A 32 4.83 -10.68 -4.74
C TRP A 32 4.51 -11.33 -3.38
N LEU A 33 5.29 -10.97 -2.37
CA LEU A 33 5.15 -11.42 -0.97
C LEU A 33 4.63 -10.28 -0.10
N THR A 34 5.22 -9.10 -0.23
CA THR A 34 4.79 -7.88 0.43
C THR A 34 4.83 -6.70 -0.53
N ALA A 35 3.97 -5.72 -0.30
CA ALA A 35 4.10 -4.38 -0.85
C ALA A 35 3.97 -3.38 0.30
N GLU A 36 5.03 -2.60 0.51
CA GLU A 36 5.20 -1.78 1.70
C GLU A 36 5.51 -0.33 1.31
N ARG A 37 4.92 0.62 2.04
CA ARG A 37 5.22 2.04 1.91
C ARG A 37 5.37 2.67 3.27
N VAL A 38 6.54 3.26 3.50
CA VAL A 38 6.82 4.10 4.67
C VAL A 38 6.29 5.50 4.40
N LEU A 39 5.59 6.07 5.37
CA LEU A 39 5.04 7.41 5.35
C LEU A 39 5.65 8.22 6.48
N GLU A 40 6.27 9.36 6.16
CA GLU A 40 6.90 10.24 7.15
C GLU A 40 6.44 11.68 6.95
N ARG A 41 5.99 12.31 8.04
CA ARG A 41 5.58 13.72 8.06
C ARG A 41 5.59 14.26 9.49
N ASP A 42 6.15 15.45 9.71
CA ASP A 42 6.09 16.18 10.99
C ASP A 42 6.50 15.33 12.22
N GLY A 43 7.48 14.43 12.05
CA GLY A 43 7.93 13.51 13.10
C GLY A 43 7.03 12.29 13.33
N HIS A 44 5.93 12.15 12.59
CA HIS A 44 5.09 10.96 12.57
C HIS A 44 5.58 9.98 11.48
N SER A 45 5.72 8.71 11.84
CA SER A 45 6.05 7.62 10.92
C SER A 45 4.97 6.54 10.95
N ARG A 46 4.54 6.11 9.76
CA ARG A 46 3.59 5.01 9.56
C ARG A 46 4.09 4.06 8.48
N LEU A 47 3.67 2.82 8.54
CA LEU A 47 3.90 1.83 7.49
C LEU A 47 2.54 1.35 6.98
N ILE A 48 2.37 1.35 5.66
CA ILE A 48 1.30 0.62 4.99
C ILE A 48 1.90 -0.66 4.42
N GLY A 49 1.23 -1.79 4.62
CA GLY A 49 1.68 -3.09 4.13
C GLY A 49 0.53 -3.90 3.56
N LEU A 50 0.79 -4.52 2.40
CA LEU A 50 -0.07 -5.49 1.75
C LEU A 50 0.61 -6.85 1.78
N THR A 51 -0.15 -7.92 1.98
CA THR A 51 0.35 -9.32 1.92
C THR A 51 -0.72 -10.23 1.30
N PRO A 52 -0.41 -11.10 0.34
CA PRO A 52 -1.39 -12.02 -0.21
C PRO A 52 -1.68 -13.12 0.83
N ILE A 53 -2.95 -13.39 1.09
CA ILE A 53 -3.36 -14.42 2.08
C ILE A 53 -3.70 -15.74 1.37
N ARG A 54 -4.36 -15.62 0.22
CA ARG A 54 -4.79 -16.70 -0.67
C ARG A 54 -5.09 -16.10 -2.06
N PRO A 55 -5.27 -16.91 -3.11
CA PRO A 55 -5.62 -16.38 -4.43
C PRO A 55 -6.80 -15.40 -4.36
N GLY A 56 -6.58 -14.19 -4.88
CA GLY A 56 -7.58 -13.10 -4.93
C GLY A 56 -7.84 -12.34 -3.62
N ALA A 57 -7.16 -12.65 -2.51
CA ALA A 57 -7.36 -11.97 -1.24
C ALA A 57 -6.05 -11.46 -0.62
N VAL A 58 -6.08 -10.21 -0.18
CA VAL A 58 -4.95 -9.45 0.36
C VAL A 58 -5.27 -8.97 1.78
N ALA A 59 -4.31 -9.11 2.69
CA ALA A 59 -4.29 -8.39 3.95
C ALA A 59 -3.75 -6.99 3.70
N LEU A 60 -4.47 -5.95 4.13
CA LEU A 60 -4.00 -4.57 4.19
C LEU A 60 -3.85 -4.17 5.65
N MET A 61 -2.71 -3.61 6.01
CA MET A 61 -2.35 -3.28 7.38
C MET A 61 -1.76 -1.87 7.46
N LEU A 62 -2.08 -1.17 8.54
CA LEU A 62 -1.44 0.09 8.92
C LEU A 62 -0.74 -0.10 10.26
N TRP A 63 0.54 0.27 10.31
CA TRP A 63 1.31 0.31 11.54
C TRP A 63 1.60 1.75 11.96
N VAL A 64 1.55 1.99 13.27
CA VAL A 64 1.97 3.24 13.93
C VAL A 64 2.86 2.86 15.10
N GLY A 65 4.11 3.33 15.10
CA GLY A 65 5.06 3.01 16.19
C GLY A 65 5.37 1.52 16.34
N GLY A 66 5.27 0.74 15.26
CA GLY A 66 5.50 -0.71 15.27
C GLY A 66 4.26 -1.56 15.57
N GLU A 67 3.14 -0.95 15.97
CA GLU A 67 1.90 -1.66 16.29
C GLU A 67 0.90 -1.59 15.13
N VAL A 68 0.22 -2.71 14.85
CA VAL A 68 -0.87 -2.75 13.86
C VAL A 68 -2.09 -2.06 14.44
N VAL A 69 -2.48 -0.92 13.88
CA VAL A 69 -3.66 -0.16 14.32
C VAL A 69 -4.89 -0.39 13.44
N GLU A 70 -4.69 -0.87 12.21
CA GLU A 70 -5.76 -1.25 11.30
C GLU A 70 -5.36 -2.49 10.48
N HIS A 71 -6.28 -3.42 10.31
CA HIS A 71 -6.07 -4.64 9.53
C HIS A 71 -7.37 -5.05 8.82
N LEU A 72 -7.31 -5.13 7.50
CA LEU A 72 -8.43 -5.45 6.62
C LEU A 72 -8.07 -6.61 5.70
N ARG A 73 -9.08 -7.35 5.26
CA ARG A 73 -8.94 -8.41 4.25
C ARG A 73 -9.88 -8.11 3.10
N THR A 74 -9.34 -7.91 1.90
CA THR A 74 -10.11 -7.44 0.75
C THR A 74 -9.47 -7.95 -0.54
N THR A 75 -10.03 -7.61 -1.70
CA THR A 75 -9.40 -7.95 -2.99
C THR A 75 -8.11 -7.17 -3.22
N GLU A 76 -7.25 -7.61 -4.14
CA GLU A 76 -6.04 -6.85 -4.48
C GLU A 76 -6.36 -5.43 -4.94
N ALA A 77 -7.39 -5.27 -5.78
CA ALA A 77 -7.77 -3.97 -6.33
C ALA A 77 -8.25 -2.99 -5.25
N GLU A 78 -9.09 -3.46 -4.33
CA GLU A 78 -9.56 -2.64 -3.20
C GLU A 78 -8.41 -2.30 -2.25
N ALA A 79 -7.54 -3.28 -1.94
CA ALA A 79 -6.42 -3.07 -1.05
C ALA A 79 -5.47 -2.01 -1.61
N CYS A 80 -5.15 -2.07 -2.91
CA CYS A 80 -4.28 -1.10 -3.56
C CYS A 80 -4.90 0.30 -3.59
N ALA A 81 -6.19 0.39 -3.91
CA ALA A 81 -6.91 1.66 -3.92
C ALA A 81 -6.99 2.30 -2.52
N MET A 82 -7.26 1.50 -1.48
CA MET A 82 -7.31 1.97 -0.09
C MET A 82 -5.93 2.39 0.40
N ALA A 83 -4.90 1.59 0.14
CA ALA A 83 -3.53 1.90 0.50
C ALA A 83 -3.03 3.21 -0.13
N TYR A 84 -3.36 3.43 -1.40
CA TYR A 84 -3.07 4.68 -2.10
C TYR A 84 -3.77 5.88 -1.46
N ARG A 85 -5.07 5.74 -1.11
CA ARG A 85 -5.83 6.80 -0.42
C ARG A 85 -5.30 7.09 0.98
N TRP A 86 -4.95 6.07 1.77
CA TRP A 86 -4.36 6.27 3.09
C TRP A 86 -3.06 7.06 3.05
N ALA A 87 -2.21 6.80 2.04
CA ALA A 87 -1.00 7.59 1.83
C ALA A 87 -1.34 9.06 1.50
N ALA A 88 -2.29 9.29 0.58
CA ALA A 88 -2.73 10.64 0.23
C ALA A 88 -3.35 11.39 1.43
N GLU A 89 -4.21 10.74 2.21
CA GLU A 89 -4.83 11.30 3.42
C GLU A 89 -3.79 11.67 4.49
N PHE A 90 -2.78 10.82 4.69
CA PHE A 90 -1.67 11.11 5.61
C PHE A 90 -0.90 12.37 5.17
N PHE A 91 -0.56 12.47 3.88
CA PHE A 91 0.11 13.66 3.34
C PHE A 91 -0.80 14.88 3.23
N ALA A 92 -2.13 14.72 3.27
CA ALA A 92 -3.07 15.82 3.43
C ALA A 92 -3.23 16.28 4.90
N GLY A 93 -2.80 15.46 5.88
CA GLY A 93 -2.99 15.73 7.30
C GLY A 93 -4.36 15.29 7.84
N ASN A 94 -5.05 14.44 7.09
CA ASN A 94 -6.40 13.95 7.40
C ASN A 94 -6.39 12.57 8.08
N ARG A 95 -5.21 11.97 8.29
CA ARG A 95 -5.06 10.61 8.83
C ARG A 95 -3.87 10.47 9.75
#